data_AF-A0A939X0X5-F1
#
_entry.id   AF-A0A939X0X5-F1
#
_cell.length_a   1.000
_cell.length_b   1.000
_cell.length_c   1.000
_cell.angle_alpha   90.00
_cell.angle_beta   90.00
_cell.angle_gamma   90.00
#
_symmetry.space_group_name_H-M   'P 1'
#
loop_
_entity.id
_entity.type
_entity.pdbx_description
1 polymer ?
#
loop_
_entity_poly.entity_id
_entity_poly.type
_entity_poly.pdbx_seq_one_letter_code
_entity_poly.pdbx_strand_id
1 'polypeptide(L)'
;MDNQMDPMGNNMKGMQFKKGLGWKACYDEERNLYTAKTSWRGDYDLYEINAEIWDQLGEPDVDADELIHSGRHLYSSEDSPIGPPTDMVIDENYAELCSWADIQTSGNVMPKELADIAVDLWENEETREQRKKQNKQ
;
A
#
# COMPACT_ATOMS: atom_id res chain seq x y z
N MET A 1 12.55 4.49 -26.90
CA MET A 1 12.45 4.24 -25.46
C MET A 1 11.52 5.31 -24.94
N ASP A 2 10.24 4.98 -24.81
CA ASP A 2 9.21 5.92 -24.38
C ASP A 2 9.36 6.16 -22.88
N ASN A 3 9.64 7.40 -22.49
CA ASN A 3 9.68 7.80 -21.08
C ASN A 3 8.24 7.81 -20.56
N GLN A 4 7.89 6.83 -19.72
CA GLN A 4 6.63 6.81 -19.02
C GLN A 4 6.72 7.83 -17.88
N MET A 5 5.92 8.90 -17.97
CA MET A 5 5.84 9.94 -16.94
C MET A 5 4.62 9.68 -16.05
N ASP A 6 4.76 9.95 -14.76
CA ASP A 6 3.61 9.96 -13.85
C ASP A 6 2.71 11.18 -14.15
N PRO A 7 1.50 11.29 -13.55
CA PRO A 7 0.60 12.43 -13.77
C PRO A 7 1.18 13.77 -13.28
N MET A 8 2.26 13.75 -12.49
CA MET A 8 2.93 14.92 -11.94
C MET A 8 4.19 15.33 -12.75
N GLY A 9 4.53 14.59 -13.81
CA GLY A 9 5.68 14.87 -14.67
C GLY A 9 7.03 14.39 -14.13
N ASN A 10 7.05 13.51 -13.12
CA ASN A 10 8.29 12.89 -12.66
C ASN A 10 8.73 11.78 -13.61
N ASN A 11 10.05 11.64 -13.72
CA ASN A 11 10.69 10.63 -14.56
C ASN A 11 10.62 9.29 -13.83
N MET A 12 9.73 8.36 -14.23
CA MET A 12 9.62 7.02 -13.62
C MET A 12 10.74 6.07 -14.06
N LYS A 13 11.97 6.58 -14.22
CA LYS A 13 13.13 5.73 -14.54
C LYS A 13 13.47 4.88 -13.31
N GLY A 14 13.77 3.60 -13.52
CA GLY A 14 14.13 2.67 -12.43
C GLY A 14 12.93 2.00 -11.74
N MET A 15 11.69 2.36 -12.07
CA MET A 15 10.52 1.65 -11.55
C MET A 15 10.16 0.43 -12.41
N GLN A 16 10.03 -0.73 -11.76
CA GLN A 16 9.57 -1.98 -12.37
C GLN A 16 8.19 -2.33 -11.83
N PHE A 17 7.32 -2.92 -12.67
CA PHE A 17 5.95 -3.22 -12.27
C PHE A 17 5.58 -4.69 -12.51
N LYS A 18 4.90 -5.28 -11.53
CA LYS A 18 4.15 -6.54 -11.66
C LYS A 18 2.67 -6.24 -11.43
N LYS A 19 1.77 -6.98 -12.10
CA LYS A 19 0.32 -6.80 -11.91
C LYS A 19 -0.44 -8.09 -12.15
N GLY A 20 -1.60 -8.20 -11.50
CA GLY A 20 -2.58 -9.26 -11.71
C GLY A 20 -3.98 -8.70 -11.55
N LEU A 21 -4.96 -9.60 -11.42
CA LEU A 21 -6.34 -9.20 -11.16
C LEU A 21 -6.42 -8.63 -9.73
N GLY A 22 -6.86 -7.38 -9.60
CA GLY A 22 -7.05 -6.75 -8.30
C GLY A 22 -5.77 -6.26 -7.61
N TRP A 23 -4.59 -6.37 -8.24
CA TRP A 23 -3.35 -5.89 -7.60
C TRP A 23 -2.33 -5.36 -8.61
N LYS A 24 -1.45 -4.47 -8.12
CA LYS A 24 -0.26 -3.99 -8.84
C LYS A 24 0.85 -3.76 -7.83
N ALA A 25 2.06 -4.19 -8.16
CA ALA A 25 3.25 -3.94 -7.35
C ALA A 25 4.28 -3.13 -8.15
N CYS A 26 5.08 -2.36 -7.44
CA CYS A 26 6.18 -1.56 -7.94
C CYS A 26 7.46 -1.87 -7.17
N TYR A 27 8.56 -2.06 -7.89
CA TYR A 27 9.91 -1.95 -7.33
C TYR A 27 10.53 -0.65 -7.83
N ASP A 28 10.86 0.25 -6.90
CA ASP A 28 11.60 1.48 -7.16
C ASP A 28 13.10 1.22 -6.90
N GLU A 29 13.87 1.08 -7.98
CA GLU A 29 15.31 0.78 -7.92
C GLU A 29 16.11 1.95 -7.31
N GLU A 30 15.69 3.19 -7.50
CA GLU A 30 16.40 4.37 -6.97
C GLU A 30 16.32 4.42 -5.45
N ARG A 31 15.17 4.03 -4.90
CA ARG A 31 14.92 3.99 -3.45
C ARG A 31 15.16 2.62 -2.82
N ASN A 32 15.39 1.60 -3.65
CA ASN A 32 15.40 0.18 -3.27
C ASN A 32 14.17 -0.19 -2.42
N LEU A 33 12.99 0.17 -2.91
CA LEU A 33 11.71 0.06 -2.20
C LEU A 33 10.72 -0.78 -3.01
N TYR A 34 10.04 -1.71 -2.36
CA TYR A 34 8.99 -2.51 -2.98
C TYR A 34 7.65 -2.14 -2.35
N THR A 35 6.69 -1.77 -3.18
CA THR A 35 5.34 -1.40 -2.73
C THR A 35 4.30 -2.08 -3.58
N ALA A 36 3.13 -2.33 -3.01
CA ALA A 36 2.02 -2.95 -3.70
C ALA A 36 0.71 -2.27 -3.35
N LYS A 37 -0.25 -2.41 -4.26
CA LYS A 37 -1.64 -2.08 -4.03
C LYS A 37 -2.50 -3.29 -4.29
N THR A 38 -3.51 -3.47 -3.46
CA THR A 38 -4.66 -4.35 -3.72
C THR A 38 -5.89 -3.46 -3.91
N SER A 39 -6.82 -3.91 -4.72
CA SER A 39 -8.11 -3.24 -4.90
C SER A 39 -9.16 -4.22 -5.34
N TRP A 40 -10.24 -4.28 -4.56
CA TRP A 40 -11.36 -5.16 -4.82
C TRP A 40 -12.67 -4.52 -4.40
N ARG A 41 -13.62 -4.42 -5.33
CA ARG A 41 -15.01 -3.99 -5.07
C ARG A 41 -15.17 -2.68 -4.26
N GLY A 42 -14.27 -1.73 -4.42
CA GLY A 42 -14.31 -0.44 -3.73
C GLY A 42 -13.27 -0.32 -2.63
N ASP A 43 -12.79 -1.45 -2.12
CA ASP A 43 -11.66 -1.48 -1.18
C ASP A 43 -10.35 -1.22 -1.94
N TYR A 44 -9.44 -0.53 -1.28
CA TYR A 44 -8.14 -0.13 -1.80
C TYR A 44 -7.11 -0.07 -0.67
N ASP A 45 -6.04 -0.83 -0.80
CA ASP A 45 -4.99 -0.89 0.21
C ASP A 45 -3.61 -0.70 -0.41
N LEU A 46 -2.67 -0.20 0.40
CA LEU A 46 -1.28 0.01 0.03
C LEU A 46 -0.35 -0.65 1.04
N TYR A 47 0.64 -1.36 0.52
CA TYR A 47 1.62 -2.10 1.31
C TYR A 47 3.04 -1.75 0.88
N GLU A 48 3.94 -1.72 1.85
CA GLU A 48 5.36 -1.97 1.59
C GLU A 48 5.59 -3.48 1.69
N ILE A 49 6.19 -4.06 0.67
CA ILE A 49 6.51 -5.48 0.61
C ILE A 49 8.03 -5.65 0.59
N ASN A 50 8.52 -6.88 0.72
CA ASN A 50 9.95 -7.17 0.60
C ASN A 50 10.26 -7.86 -0.74
N ALA A 51 11.54 -8.05 -1.03
CA ALA A 51 12.01 -8.71 -2.25
C ALA A 51 11.50 -10.16 -2.37
N GLU A 52 11.35 -10.88 -1.26
CA GLU A 52 10.87 -12.28 -1.27
C GLU A 52 9.40 -12.37 -1.71
N ILE A 53 8.55 -11.45 -1.25
CA ILE A 53 7.17 -11.31 -1.71
C ILE A 53 7.19 -10.90 -3.19
N TRP A 54 7.97 -9.89 -3.55
CA TRP A 54 8.09 -9.42 -4.92
C TRP A 54 8.44 -10.54 -5.90
N ASP A 55 9.42 -11.37 -5.58
CA ASP A 55 9.89 -12.45 -6.44
C ASP A 55 8.80 -13.50 -6.69
N GLN A 56 7.99 -13.80 -5.69
CA GLN A 56 6.86 -14.76 -5.79
C GLN A 56 5.64 -14.21 -6.54
N LEU A 57 5.49 -12.88 -6.62
CA LEU A 57 4.36 -12.28 -7.35
C LEU A 57 4.41 -12.64 -8.84
N GLY A 58 3.29 -13.17 -9.34
CA GLY A 58 3.10 -13.57 -10.74
C GLY A 58 3.22 -15.08 -11.00
N GLU A 59 3.61 -15.87 -9.99
CA GLU A 59 3.58 -17.32 -10.07
C GLU A 59 2.14 -17.86 -10.06
N PRO A 60 1.82 -18.90 -10.86
CA PRO A 60 0.45 -19.33 -11.11
C PRO A 60 -0.29 -19.93 -9.90
N ASP A 61 0.45 -20.48 -8.93
CA ASP A 61 -0.10 -21.15 -7.75
C ASP A 61 0.02 -20.31 -6.46
N VAL A 62 0.29 -19.01 -6.62
CA VAL A 62 0.50 -18.08 -5.51
C VAL A 62 -0.69 -17.15 -5.38
N ASP A 63 -1.28 -17.10 -4.19
CA ASP A 63 -2.27 -16.08 -3.85
C ASP A 63 -1.56 -14.75 -3.61
N ALA A 64 -1.56 -13.90 -4.63
CA ALA A 64 -0.91 -12.61 -4.59
C ALA A 64 -1.54 -11.68 -3.54
N ASP A 65 -2.84 -11.83 -3.27
CA ASP A 65 -3.53 -11.00 -2.30
C ASP A 65 -3.06 -11.34 -0.88
N GLU A 66 -3.07 -12.62 -0.52
CA GLU A 66 -2.54 -13.09 0.78
C GLU A 66 -1.06 -12.72 0.97
N LEU A 67 -0.25 -12.86 -0.09
CA LEU A 67 1.16 -12.47 -0.04
C LEU A 67 1.34 -10.97 0.20
N ILE A 68 0.59 -10.12 -0.50
CA ILE A 68 0.72 -8.67 -0.34
C ILE A 68 0.28 -8.24 1.07
N HIS A 69 -0.82 -8.80 1.59
CA HIS A 69 -1.31 -8.54 2.95
C HIS A 69 -0.32 -8.96 4.06
N SER A 70 0.65 -9.83 3.75
CA SER A 70 1.73 -10.17 4.70
C SER A 70 2.78 -9.07 4.85
N GLY A 71 2.80 -8.09 3.93
CA GLY A 71 3.67 -6.92 3.98
C GLY A 71 3.24 -5.90 5.04
N ARG A 72 3.99 -4.80 5.13
CA ARG A 72 3.71 -3.69 6.04
C ARG A 72 2.59 -2.82 5.49
N HIS A 73 1.48 -2.71 6.20
CA HIS A 73 0.31 -1.97 5.76
C HIS A 73 0.56 -0.45 5.90
N LEU A 74 0.27 0.32 4.85
CA LEU A 74 0.55 1.75 4.78
C LEU A 74 -0.72 2.60 4.80
N TYR A 75 -1.76 2.15 4.11
CA TYR A 75 -3.00 2.88 3.94
C TYR A 75 -4.11 1.95 3.48
N SER A 76 -5.32 2.19 3.97
CA SER A 76 -6.54 1.50 3.55
C SER A 76 -7.65 2.51 3.26
N SER A 77 -8.46 2.23 2.25
CA SER A 77 -9.73 2.89 1.96
C SER A 77 -10.78 1.79 1.77
N GLU A 78 -11.67 1.64 2.74
CA GLU A 78 -12.72 0.62 2.74
C GLU A 78 -14.06 1.21 2.28
N ASP A 79 -14.74 0.53 1.37
CA ASP A 79 -16.11 0.85 0.93
C ASP A 79 -17.08 -0.23 1.44
N SER A 80 -17.24 -0.25 2.76
CA SER A 80 -18.07 -1.24 3.45
C SER A 80 -19.57 -0.99 3.23
N PRO A 81 -20.39 -2.01 2.95
CA PRO A 81 -21.83 -1.84 2.78
C PRO A 81 -22.59 -1.44 4.05
N ILE A 82 -21.93 -1.44 5.22
CA ILE A 82 -22.53 -1.19 6.54
C ILE A 82 -22.12 0.20 7.09
N GLY A 83 -21.35 0.99 6.35
CA GLY A 83 -20.91 2.33 6.78
C GLY A 83 -20.62 3.25 5.61
N PRO A 84 -20.30 4.53 5.87
CA PRO A 84 -19.69 5.35 4.85
C PRO A 84 -18.31 4.80 4.49
N PRO A 85 -17.87 4.96 3.23
CA PRO A 85 -16.49 4.71 2.87
C PRO A 85 -15.54 5.47 3.80
N THR A 86 -14.49 4.82 4.29
CA THR A 86 -13.60 5.36 5.32
C THR A 86 -12.13 5.08 4.97
N ASP A 87 -11.28 6.10 5.13
CA ASP A 87 -9.84 5.99 4.94
C ASP A 87 -9.13 5.78 6.28
N MET A 88 -8.21 4.84 6.34
CA MET A 88 -7.31 4.63 7.47
C MET A 88 -5.86 4.88 7.04
N VAL A 89 -5.28 5.98 7.51
CA VAL A 89 -3.86 6.31 7.32
C VAL A 89 -3.04 5.62 8.40
N ILE A 90 -2.27 4.61 8.01
CA ILE A 90 -1.45 3.80 8.91
C ILE A 90 -0.03 4.37 8.98
N ASP A 91 0.57 4.65 7.82
CA ASP A 91 1.84 5.35 7.70
C ASP A 91 1.60 6.70 7.02
N GLU A 92 1.97 7.80 7.68
CA GLU A 92 1.78 9.17 7.14
C GLU A 92 2.53 9.40 5.81
N ASN A 93 3.57 8.62 5.53
CA ASN A 93 4.38 8.74 4.32
C ASN A 93 3.87 7.86 3.15
N TYR A 94 2.74 7.18 3.31
CA TYR A 94 2.20 6.24 2.31
C TYR A 94 2.16 6.80 0.88
N ALA A 95 1.79 8.08 0.72
CA ALA A 95 1.69 8.72 -0.58
C ALA A 95 3.06 8.96 -1.25
N GLU A 96 4.09 9.25 -0.45
CA GLU A 96 5.46 9.39 -0.96
C GLU A 96 6.06 8.02 -1.31
N LEU A 97 5.82 7.01 -0.46
CA LEU A 97 6.27 5.64 -0.67
C LEU A 97 5.63 5.02 -1.92
N CYS A 98 4.35 5.32 -2.15
CA CYS A 98 3.56 4.80 -3.28
C CYS A 98 3.30 5.87 -4.35
N SER A 99 4.26 6.74 -4.64
CA SER A 99 4.08 7.85 -5.60
C SER A 99 3.70 7.41 -7.03
N TRP A 100 3.96 6.14 -7.37
CA TRP A 100 3.57 5.52 -8.64
C TRP A 100 2.07 5.18 -8.72
N ALA A 101 1.37 5.14 -7.58
CA ALA A 101 -0.01 4.73 -7.49
C ALA A 101 -0.94 5.95 -7.62
N ASP A 102 -1.99 5.81 -8.42
CA ASP A 102 -3.13 6.71 -8.39
C ASP A 102 -3.98 6.34 -7.17
N ILE A 103 -3.71 6.99 -6.03
CA ILE A 103 -4.25 6.65 -4.72
C ILE A 103 -5.75 6.99 -4.69
N GLN A 104 -6.56 5.98 -4.38
CA GLN A 104 -7.99 6.13 -4.21
C GLN A 104 -8.29 6.45 -2.76
N THR A 105 -9.07 7.50 -2.53
CA THR A 105 -9.48 7.94 -1.20
C THR A 105 -10.99 8.15 -1.16
N SER A 106 -11.62 7.80 -0.05
CA SER A 106 -13.01 8.14 0.24
C SER A 106 -13.18 9.61 0.66
N GLY A 107 -12.11 10.23 1.17
CA GLY A 107 -12.13 11.56 1.76
C GLY A 107 -12.64 11.60 3.21
N ASN A 108 -13.09 10.47 3.76
CA ASN A 108 -13.53 10.34 5.14
C ASN A 108 -12.43 9.68 5.97
N VAL A 109 -11.43 10.47 6.37
CA VAL A 109 -10.28 9.94 7.11
C VAL A 109 -10.65 9.66 8.57
N MET A 110 -10.36 8.43 9.01
CA MET A 110 -10.50 8.00 10.39
C MET A 110 -9.62 8.85 11.31
N PRO A 111 -10.13 9.31 12.47
CA PRO A 111 -9.33 10.00 13.47
C PRO A 111 -8.11 9.18 13.90
N LYS A 112 -6.96 9.84 14.08
CA LYS A 112 -5.69 9.21 14.43
C LYS A 112 -5.79 8.24 15.61
N GLU A 113 -6.51 8.62 16.66
CA GLU A 113 -6.69 7.80 17.87
C GLU A 113 -7.41 6.47 17.58
N LEU A 114 -8.39 6.47 16.67
CA LEU A 114 -9.09 5.26 16.26
C LEU A 114 -8.22 4.41 15.34
N ALA A 115 -7.47 5.02 14.42
CA ALA A 115 -6.50 4.32 13.60
C ALA A 115 -5.41 3.65 14.46
N ASP A 116 -4.91 4.33 15.50
CA ASP A 116 -3.92 3.76 16.44
C ASP A 116 -4.48 2.52 17.17
N ILE A 117 -5.76 2.56 17.59
CA ILE A 117 -6.43 1.40 18.19
C ILE A 117 -6.60 0.27 17.16
N ALA A 118 -7.02 0.58 15.94
CA ALA A 118 -7.19 -0.40 14.87
C ALA A 118 -5.87 -1.12 14.55
N VAL A 119 -4.77 -0.37 14.44
CA VAL A 119 -3.43 -0.92 14.21
C VAL A 119 -2.99 -1.85 15.35
N ASP A 120 -3.20 -1.47 16.60
CA ASP A 120 -2.83 -2.31 17.76
C ASP A 120 -3.65 -3.60 17.84
N LEU A 121 -4.88 -3.61 17.32
CA LEU A 121 -5.77 -4.77 17.36
C LEU A 121 -5.58 -5.71 16.16
N TRP A 122 -5.44 -5.17 14.95
CA TRP A 122 -5.63 -5.93 13.71
C TRP A 122 -4.40 -6.03 12.82
N GLU A 123 -3.46 -5.09 12.90
CA GLU A 123 -2.29 -5.09 12.02
C GLU A 123 -1.19 -6.04 12.48
N ASN A 124 -0.27 -6.37 11.57
CA ASN A 124 0.89 -7.20 11.88
C ASN A 124 1.96 -6.45 12.72
N GLU A 125 2.91 -7.19 13.29
CA GLU A 125 3.92 -6.64 14.20
C GLU A 125 4.80 -5.56 13.55
N GLU A 126 5.17 -5.75 12.28
CA GLU A 126 6.00 -4.78 11.56
C GLU A 126 5.31 -3.42 11.42
N THR A 127 4.02 -3.45 11.06
CA THR A 127 3.17 -2.27 10.96
C THR A 127 3.01 -1.57 12.32
N ARG A 128 2.77 -2.34 13.39
CA ARG A 128 2.67 -1.81 14.77
C ARG A 128 3.96 -1.14 15.23
N GLU A 129 5.11 -1.78 15.01
CA GLU A 129 6.40 -1.23 15.42
C GLU A 129 6.75 0.05 14.65
N GLN A 130 6.44 0.11 13.36
CA GLN A 130 6.65 1.33 12.57
C GLN A 130 5.73 2.46 13.05
N ARG A 131 4.45 2.18 13.31
CA ARG A 131 3.52 3.17 13.87
C ARG A 131 4.00 3.71 15.22
N LYS A 132 4.50 2.85 16.12
CA LYS A 132 5.10 3.26 17.40
C LYS A 132 6.29 4.19 17.23
N LYS A 133 7.12 4.00 16.19
CA LYS A 133 8.25 4.91 15.90
C LYS A 133 7.76 6.28 15.45
N GLN A 134 6.74 6.34 14.60
CA GLN A 134 6.14 7.60 14.15
C GLN A 134 5.48 8.37 15.29
N ASN A 135 4.83 7.69 16.24
CA ASN A 135 4.21 8.32 17.40
C ASN A 135 5.20 8.81 18.47
N LYS A 136 6.49 8.44 18.39
CA LYS A 136 7.55 8.89 19.31
C LYS A 136 8.32 10.12 18.80
N GLN A 137 8.10 10.54 17.55
CA GLN A 137 8.69 11.74 16.94
C GLN A 137 7.80 12.95 17.18
#